data_AF-A0AAD8LNL8-F1
#
_entry.id   AF-A0AAD8LNL8-F1
#
_cell.length_a   1.000
_cell.length_b   1.000
_cell.length_c   1.000
_cell.angle_alpha   90.00
_cell.angle_beta   90.00
_cell.angle_gamma   90.00
#
_symmetry.space_group_name_H-M   'P 1'
#
loop_
_entity.id
_entity.type
_entity.pdbx_description
1 polymer ?
#
loop_
_entity_poly.entity_id
_entity_poly.type
_entity_poly.pdbx_seq_one_letter_code
_entity_poly.pdbx_strand_id
1 'polypeptide(L)'
;MDIVIPGDGSPTEMKIKFTLKETVCPKTEDYKKAECVYKENGLMKKCSSTVTVVKTRPSEANSVEVTCEHVGPEERKELEKPKNPWWPFRR
;
A
#
# COMPACT_ATOMS: atom_id res chain seq x y z
N MET A 1 -11.11 -7.59 -4.29
CA MET A 1 -10.90 -8.04 -5.68
C MET A 1 -10.16 -9.37 -5.59
N ASP A 2 -10.85 -10.47 -5.85
CA ASP A 2 -10.21 -11.78 -5.98
C ASP A 2 -9.47 -11.81 -7.32
N ILE A 3 -8.13 -11.78 -7.25
CA ILE A 3 -7.28 -11.82 -8.44
C ILE A 3 -7.16 -13.30 -8.86
N VAL A 4 -7.92 -13.69 -9.88
CA VAL A 4 -7.82 -15.02 -10.49
C VAL A 4 -6.71 -14.98 -11.56
N ILE A 5 -5.61 -15.70 -11.34
CA ILE A 5 -4.52 -15.83 -12.31
C ILE A 5 -4.81 -17.03 -13.23
N PRO A 6 -4.84 -16.87 -14.56
CA PRO A 6 -4.91 -17.99 -15.50
C PRO A 6 -3.59 -18.76 -15.46
N GLY A 7 -3.58 -19.93 -14.82
CA GLY A 7 -2.37 -20.70 -14.56
C GLY A 7 -2.07 -21.74 -15.62
N ASP A 8 -0.98 -21.55 -16.37
CA ASP A 8 -0.24 -22.62 -17.06
C ASP A 8 1.03 -23.02 -16.27
N GLY A 9 1.04 -22.80 -14.94
CA GLY A 9 2.19 -23.12 -14.08
C GLY A 9 3.44 -22.26 -14.28
N SER A 10 3.35 -21.15 -15.03
CA SER A 10 4.45 -20.21 -15.22
C SER A 10 4.56 -19.21 -14.04
N PRO A 11 5.78 -18.88 -13.57
CA PRO A 11 5.98 -17.90 -12.51
C PRO A 11 5.47 -16.54 -12.99
N THR A 12 4.45 -16.02 -12.30
CA THR A 12 3.86 -14.72 -12.59
C THR A 12 4.38 -13.69 -11.60
N GLU A 13 5.07 -12.66 -12.10
CA GLU A 13 5.51 -11.54 -11.27
C GLU A 13 4.42 -10.47 -11.20
N MET A 14 3.95 -10.19 -9.99
CA MET A 14 2.96 -9.15 -9.72
C MET A 14 3.63 -7.95 -9.07
N LYS A 15 3.37 -6.74 -9.59
CA LYS A 15 3.88 -5.49 -9.01
C LYS A 15 2.74 -4.72 -8.36
N ILE A 16 2.88 -4.43 -7.08
CA ILE A 16 1.89 -3.72 -6.26
C ILE A 16 2.50 -2.41 -5.80
N LYS A 17 1.82 -1.29 -6.05
CA LYS A 17 2.21 0.03 -5.54
C LYS A 17 1.23 0.46 -4.46
N PHE A 18 1.73 0.84 -3.30
CA PHE A 18 0.92 1.28 -2.18
C PHE A 18 1.62 2.40 -1.41
N THR A 19 0.85 3.13 -0.62
CA THR A 19 1.36 4.26 0.18
C THR A 19 1.14 3.95 1.64
N LEU A 20 2.17 4.14 2.46
CA LEU A 20 2.10 4.05 3.91
C LEU A 20 2.06 5.46 4.49
N LYS A 21 1.29 5.65 5.56
CA LYS A 21 1.25 6.88 6.34
C LYS A 21 1.53 6.55 7.80
N GLU A 22 2.37 7.37 8.43
CA GLU A 22 2.72 7.25 9.84
C GLU A 22 1.48 7.27 10.72
N THR A 23 1.45 6.38 11.70
CA THR A 23 0.39 6.25 12.69
C THR A 23 0.86 6.77 14.04
N VAL A 24 -0.07 6.99 14.97
CA VAL A 24 0.25 7.40 16.34
C VAL A 24 0.81 6.25 17.20
N CYS A 25 0.65 5.01 16.72
CA CYS A 25 1.05 3.81 17.45
C CYS A 25 2.57 3.61 17.36
N PRO A 26 3.22 3.17 18.45
CA PRO A 26 4.62 2.76 18.42
C PRO A 26 4.81 1.49 17.58
N LYS A 27 6.02 1.33 17.02
CA LYS A 27 6.41 0.19 16.14
C LYS A 27 6.32 -1.18 16.83
N THR A 28 6.21 -1.21 18.16
CA THR A 28 6.30 -2.41 19.01
C THR A 28 4.96 -3.04 19.38
N GLU A 29 3.83 -2.45 19.00
CA GLU A 29 2.53 -3.09 19.24
C GLU A 29 2.27 -4.21 18.22
N ASP A 30 1.70 -5.32 18.69
CA ASP A 30 1.05 -6.33 17.87
C ASP A 30 0.05 -5.61 16.94
N TYR A 31 0.46 -5.32 15.70
CA TYR A 31 -0.31 -4.63 14.65
C TYR A 31 -1.70 -5.25 14.41
N LYS A 32 -1.93 -6.46 14.92
CA LYS A 32 -3.19 -7.19 14.87
C LYS A 32 -4.29 -6.63 15.78
N LYS A 33 -3.99 -5.68 16.69
CA LYS A 33 -4.92 -5.33 17.77
C LYS A 33 -5.40 -3.88 17.85
N ALA A 34 -4.95 -2.98 16.98
CA ALA A 34 -5.38 -1.58 17.03
C ALA A 34 -5.75 -1.04 15.67
N GLU A 35 -6.93 -0.42 15.60
CA GLU A 35 -7.25 0.61 14.62
C GLU A 35 -6.32 1.81 14.87
N CYS A 36 -5.08 1.70 14.40
CA CYS A 36 -4.10 2.75 14.55
C CYS A 36 -4.46 3.91 13.63
N VAL A 37 -4.89 5.01 14.24
CA VAL A 37 -5.24 6.23 13.51
C VAL A 37 -3.97 6.82 12.89
N TYR A 38 -4.11 7.32 11.68
CA TYR A 38 -3.04 8.06 11.02
C TYR A 38 -2.70 9.32 11.80
N LYS A 39 -1.41 9.59 11.93
CA LYS A 39 -0.92 10.83 12.51
C LYS A 39 -1.23 11.99 11.56
N GLU A 40 -1.74 13.09 12.10
CA GLU A 40 -1.93 14.32 11.35
C GLU A 40 -0.57 14.81 10.85
N ASN A 41 -0.44 15.11 9.56
CA ASN A 41 0.85 15.42 8.92
C ASN A 41 1.94 14.34 9.16
N GLY A 42 1.55 13.08 9.35
CA GLY A 42 2.47 11.95 9.52
C GLY A 42 3.29 11.66 8.26
N LEU A 43 4.49 11.12 8.42
CA LEU A 43 5.37 10.70 7.33
C LEU A 43 4.65 9.79 6.33
N MET A 44 4.70 10.15 5.04
CA MET A 44 4.20 9.32 3.95
C MET A 44 5.36 8.66 3.22
N LYS A 45 5.20 7.37 2.92
CA LYS A 45 6.14 6.58 2.13
C LYS A 45 5.41 5.93 0.98
N LYS A 46 6.00 5.96 -0.21
CA LYS A 46 5.53 5.17 -1.35
C LYS A 46 6.31 3.88 -1.37
N CYS A 47 5.60 2.77 -1.44
CA CYS A 47 6.19 1.46 -1.51
C CYS A 47 5.78 0.78 -2.81
N SER A 48 6.75 0.08 -3.41
CA SER A 48 6.52 -0.84 -4.51
C SER A 48 6.93 -2.22 -4.04
N SER A 49 6.05 -3.20 -4.22
CA SER A 49 6.36 -4.59 -3.96
C SER A 49 6.28 -5.41 -5.23
N THR A 50 7.26 -6.29 -5.41
CA THR A 50 7.24 -7.32 -6.44
C THR A 50 6.96 -8.64 -5.73
N VAL A 51 5.85 -9.27 -6.09
CA VAL A 51 5.40 -10.56 -5.57
C VAL A 51 5.55 -11.59 -6.67
N THR A 52 6.44 -12.55 -6.50
CA THR A 52 6.60 -13.64 -7.48
C THR A 52 5.70 -14.80 -7.06
N VAL A 53 4.63 -15.02 -7.82
CA VAL A 53 3.63 -16.05 -7.58
C VAL A 53 3.90 -17.21 -8.54
N VAL A 54 4.41 -18.33 -8.01
CA VAL A 54 4.79 -19.52 -8.80
C VAL A 54 3.60 -20.46 -9.03
N LYS A 55 2.50 -20.29 -8.30
CA LYS A 55 1.28 -21.12 -8.38
C LYS A 55 0.01 -20.27 -8.40
N THR A 56 -1.11 -20.86 -8.79
CA THR A 56 -2.42 -20.20 -8.96
C THR A 56 -2.95 -19.42 -7.74
N ARG A 57 -2.35 -19.55 -6.56
CA ARG A 57 -2.75 -18.84 -5.33
C ARG A 57 -1.70 -17.79 -4.91
N PRO A 58 -2.09 -16.51 -4.73
CA PRO A 58 -1.20 -15.46 -4.23
C PRO A 58 -0.58 -15.73 -2.86
N SER A 59 -1.22 -16.58 -2.04
CA SER A 59 -0.74 -17.02 -0.73
C SER A 59 0.42 -18.02 -0.79
N GLU A 60 0.78 -18.51 -1.97
CA GLU A 60 1.98 -19.33 -2.26
C GLU A 60 3.06 -18.52 -3.00
N ALA A 61 3.15 -17.21 -2.73
CA ALA A 61 4.24 -16.39 -3.24
C ALA A 61 5.60 -16.90 -2.71
N ASN A 62 6.56 -17.11 -3.62
CA ASN A 62 7.87 -17.64 -3.26
C ASN A 62 8.78 -16.57 -2.64
N SER A 63 8.59 -15.32 -3.07
CA SER A 63 9.34 -14.16 -2.58
C SER A 63 8.50 -12.89 -2.70
N VAL A 64 8.64 -12.03 -1.70
CA VAL A 64 8.04 -10.69 -1.67
C VAL A 64 9.17 -9.71 -1.43
N GLU A 65 9.52 -8.94 -2.44
CA GLU A 65 10.43 -7.81 -2.32
C GLU A 65 9.62 -6.54 -2.10
N VAL A 66 9.98 -5.71 -1.12
CA VAL A 66 9.30 -4.45 -0.83
C VAL A 66 10.32 -3.34 -0.72
N THR A 67 10.18 -2.32 -1.57
CA THR A 67 11.03 -1.12 -1.56
C THR A 67 10.16 0.08 -1.23
N CYS A 68 10.59 0.90 -0.27
CA CYS A 68 9.85 2.07 0.19
C CYS A 68 10.71 3.33 0.16
N GLU A 69 10.16 4.41 -0.37
CA GLU A 69 10.81 5.72 -0.50
C GLU A 69 10.01 6.80 0.23
N HIS A 70 10.70 7.80 0.78
CA HIS A 70 10.05 8.94 1.39
C HIS A 70 9.38 9.81 0.32
N VAL A 71 8.16 10.27 0.62
CA VAL A 71 7.42 11.19 -0.25
C VAL A 71 7.77 12.62 0.13
N GLY A 72 8.11 13.43 -0.87
CA GLY A 72 8.39 14.85 -0.69
C GLY A 72 7.15 15.64 -0.23
N PRO A 73 7.35 16.86 0.32
CA PRO A 73 6.27 17.66 0.88
C PRO A 73 5.22 18.09 -0.14
N GLU A 74 5.59 18.34 -1.41
CA GLU A 74 4.63 18.69 -2.46
C GLU A 74 3.75 17.51 -2.85
N GLU A 75 4.38 16.36 -3.08
CA GLU A 75 3.69 15.13 -3.47
C GLU A 75 2.79 14.59 -2.35
N ARG A 76 3.16 14.84 -1.08
CA ARG A 76 2.29 14.56 0.04
C ARG A 76 0.96 15.32 -0.05
N LYS A 77 1.01 16.62 -0.32
CA LYS A 77 -0.20 17.45 -0.43
C LYS A 77 -1.12 16.93 -1.52
N GLU A 78 -0.56 16.48 -2.64
CA GLU A 78 -1.33 15.84 -3.72
C GLU A 78 -2.01 14.53 -3.27
N LEU A 79 -1.32 13.70 -2.50
CA LEU A 79 -1.88 12.43 -2.00
C LEU A 79 -2.95 12.61 -0.92
N GLU A 80 -2.90 13.71 -0.18
CA GLU A 80 -3.89 14.05 0.85
C GLU A 80 -5.14 14.75 0.28
N LYS A 81 -5.15 15.13 -1.00
CA LYS A 81 -6.34 15.70 -1.63
C LYS A 81 -7.50 14.70 -1.63
N PRO A 82 -8.71 15.14 -1.24
CA PRO A 82 -9.90 14.30 -1.33
C PRO A 82 -10.16 13.95 -2.80
N LYS A 83 -10.15 12.65 -3.15
CA LYS A 83 -10.41 12.15 -4.51
C LYS A 83 -11.90 12.22 -4.92
N ASN A 84 -12.72 13.03 -4.24
CA ASN A 84 -14.15 13.05 -4.53
C ASN A 84 -14.46 14.00 -5.72
N PRO A 85 -15.39 13.63 -6.63
CA PRO A 85 -15.71 14.45 -7.80
C PRO A 85 -16.53 15.72 -7.52
N TRP A 86 -16.95 15.97 -6.27
CA TRP A 86 -17.87 17.06 -5.91
C TRP A 86 -17.18 18.23 -5.20
N TRP A 87 -15.85 18.17 -5.07
CA TRP A 87 -15.01 19.28 -4.64
C TRP A 87 -14.77 20.21 -5.85
N PRO A 88 -15.25 21.48 -5.84
CA PRO A 88 -15.17 22.43 -4.73
C PRO A 88 -16.50 23.13 -4.35
N PHE A 89 -17.67 22.57 -4.66
CA PHE A 89 -18.96 23.30 -4.57
C PHE A 89 -19.71 23.23 -3.22
N ARG A 90 -19.11 22.67 -2.17
CA ARG A 90 -19.70 22.76 -0.81
C ARG A 90 -19.24 24.05 -0.14
N ARG A 91 -20.04 25.11 -0.32
CA ARG A 91 -19.94 26.38 0.40
C ARG A 91 -20.66 26.30 1.74
#